data_AF-A0A7X4IXK6-F1
#
_entry.id   AF-A0A7X4IXK6-F1
#
_cell.length_a   1.000
_cell.length_b   1.000
_cell.length_c   1.000
_cell.angle_alpha   90.00
_cell.angle_beta   90.00
_cell.angle_gamma   90.00
#
_symmetry.space_group_name_H-M   'P 1'
#
loop_
_entity.id
_entity.type
_entity.pdbx_description
1 polymer ?
#
loop_
_entity_poly.entity_id
_entity_poly.type
_entity_poly.pdbx_seq_one_letter_code
_entity_poly.pdbx_strand_id
1 'polypeptide(L)'
;MAMKVSSTYPATWLAEVGPQARRAEELGYDNTGTGEMAHDPMILAAAAALATETIEIGTLAIAFARAPMVLAMGAWDLQQATGGRFSLSLGSQVKGHIQRRFGMPWSAPAPRMRDYIRTLHAIWDSFETGEKPDYVGETYQYTL
;
A
#
# COMPACT_ATOMS: atom_id res chain seq x y z
N MET A 1 -9.11 0.17 24.85
CA MET A 1 -8.73 0.59 23.49
C MET A 1 -9.48 1.88 23.19
N ALA A 2 -8.80 2.97 22.85
CA ALA A 2 -9.47 4.22 22.47
C ALA A 2 -9.99 4.11 21.02
N MET A 3 -11.11 4.78 20.73
CA MET A 3 -11.68 4.84 19.37
C MET A 3 -10.82 5.76 18.50
N LYS A 4 -10.43 5.29 17.30
CA LYS A 4 -9.74 6.10 16.28
C LYS A 4 -10.73 6.66 15.26
N VAL A 5 -10.45 7.85 14.74
CA VAL A 5 -11.22 8.55 13.70
C VAL A 5 -10.34 8.78 12.48
N SER A 6 -10.83 8.33 11.33
CA SER A 6 -10.14 8.42 10.03
C SER A 6 -10.71 9.54 9.18
N SER A 7 -9.85 10.25 8.46
CA SER A 7 -10.26 11.04 7.29
C SER A 7 -9.87 10.33 5.99
N THR A 8 -10.47 10.74 4.87
CA THR A 8 -10.02 10.33 3.54
C THR A 8 -9.91 11.55 2.64
N TYR A 9 -8.80 11.68 1.93
CA TYR A 9 -8.75 12.59 0.79
C TYR A 9 -9.25 11.85 -0.47
N PRO A 10 -10.00 12.53 -1.35
CA PRO A 10 -10.43 11.96 -2.61
C PRO A 10 -9.19 11.57 -3.44
N ALA A 11 -9.38 10.59 -4.34
CA ALA A 11 -8.40 10.32 -5.38
C ALA A 11 -8.35 11.54 -6.32
N THR A 12 -7.45 12.46 -6.01
CA THR A 12 -7.30 13.78 -6.63
C THR A 12 -5.90 13.92 -7.23
N TRP A 13 -5.66 15.06 -7.88
CA TRP A 13 -4.35 15.41 -8.39
C TRP A 13 -3.30 15.46 -7.29
N LEU A 14 -2.10 14.95 -7.59
CA LEU A 14 -1.03 14.74 -6.62
C LEU A 14 -0.70 15.99 -5.79
N ALA A 15 -0.68 17.17 -6.41
CA ALA A 15 -0.39 18.43 -5.76
C ALA A 15 -1.37 18.79 -4.62
N GLU A 16 -2.61 18.28 -4.70
CA GLU A 16 -3.66 18.56 -3.73
C GLU A 16 -3.63 17.62 -2.51
N VAL A 17 -2.86 16.53 -2.58
CA VAL A 17 -2.85 15.52 -1.50
C VAL A 17 -2.15 16.03 -0.24
N GLY A 18 -0.97 16.63 -0.39
CA GLY A 18 -0.20 17.15 0.74
C GLY A 18 -0.99 18.16 1.59
N PRO A 19 -1.58 19.22 0.99
CA PRO A 19 -2.43 20.18 1.71
C PRO A 19 -3.61 19.53 2.44
N GLN A 20 -4.26 18.53 1.84
CA GLN A 20 -5.40 17.85 2.47
C GLN A 20 -4.98 16.94 3.62
N ALA A 21 -3.86 16.22 3.47
CA ALA A 21 -3.30 15.39 4.53
C ALA A 21 -2.90 16.25 5.75
N ARG A 22 -2.23 17.38 5.51
CA ARG A 22 -1.90 18.35 6.57
C ARG A 22 -3.14 18.89 7.25
N ARG A 23 -4.17 19.24 6.48
CA ARG A 23 -5.43 19.74 7.05
C ARG A 23 -6.09 18.71 7.96
N ALA A 24 -6.04 17.42 7.61
CA ALA A 24 -6.55 16.35 8.46
C ALA A 24 -5.74 16.21 9.76
N GLU A 25 -4.41 16.29 9.68
CA GLU A 25 -3.54 16.30 10.85
C GLU A 25 -3.84 17.47 11.81
N GLU A 26 -3.98 18.70 11.28
CA GLU A 26 -4.33 19.88 12.06
C GLU A 26 -5.72 19.78 12.74
N LEU A 27 -6.61 18.94 12.20
CA LEU A 27 -7.92 18.65 12.79
C LEU A 27 -7.87 17.56 13.86
N GLY A 28 -6.73 16.90 14.04
CA GLY A 28 -6.55 15.83 15.02
C GLY A 28 -7.14 14.49 14.61
N TYR A 29 -7.25 14.20 13.30
CA TYR A 29 -7.58 12.84 12.85
C TYR A 29 -6.43 11.87 13.17
N ASP A 30 -6.75 10.64 13.53
CA ASP A 30 -5.74 9.62 13.84
C ASP A 30 -5.06 9.09 12.58
N ASN A 31 -5.79 9.03 11.47
CA ASN A 31 -5.27 8.54 10.19
C ASN A 31 -5.94 9.23 9.00
N THR A 32 -5.20 9.28 7.90
CA THR A 32 -5.69 9.76 6.59
C THR A 32 -5.20 8.85 5.48
N GLY A 33 -5.94 8.79 4.37
CA GLY A 33 -5.52 7.96 3.24
C GLY A 33 -6.52 7.96 2.10
N THR A 34 -6.20 7.16 1.10
CA THR A 34 -7.10 6.93 -0.03
C THR A 34 -6.90 5.54 -0.65
N GLY A 35 -7.90 5.11 -1.39
CA GLY A 35 -7.86 3.87 -2.15
C GLY A 35 -7.45 4.06 -3.59
N GLU A 36 -7.04 2.96 -4.21
CA GLU A 36 -6.68 2.94 -5.63
C GLU A 36 -7.92 3.08 -6.52
N MET A 37 -8.17 4.32 -6.94
CA MET A 37 -9.22 4.67 -7.88
C MET A 37 -8.62 5.19 -9.18
N ALA A 38 -8.53 6.50 -9.40
CA ALA A 38 -7.99 7.07 -10.63
C ALA A 38 -6.46 7.24 -10.63
N HIS A 39 -5.82 7.20 -9.46
CA HIS A 39 -4.40 7.47 -9.26
C HIS A 39 -3.73 6.31 -8.50
N ASP A 40 -2.40 6.21 -8.61
CA ASP A 40 -1.62 5.23 -7.85
C ASP A 40 -1.57 5.63 -6.36
N PRO A 41 -2.08 4.78 -5.45
CA PRO A 41 -2.15 5.12 -4.02
C PRO A 41 -0.78 5.29 -3.37
N MET A 42 0.28 4.66 -3.90
CA MET A 42 1.63 4.76 -3.31
C MET A 42 2.21 6.15 -3.55
N ILE A 43 1.98 6.72 -4.75
CA ILE A 43 2.42 8.07 -5.09
C ILE A 43 1.65 9.11 -4.26
N LEU A 44 0.33 8.90 -4.09
CA LEU A 44 -0.46 9.80 -3.23
C LEU A 44 -0.03 9.71 -1.77
N ALA A 45 0.24 8.51 -1.26
CA ALA A 45 0.73 8.33 0.11
C ALA A 45 2.10 8.99 0.33
N ALA A 46 3.00 8.96 -0.66
CA ALA A 46 4.27 9.68 -0.59
C ALA A 46 4.08 11.19 -0.46
N ALA A 47 3.14 11.78 -1.20
CA ALA A 47 2.81 13.20 -1.08
C ALA A 47 2.23 13.55 0.31
N ALA A 48 1.38 12.67 0.87
CA ALA A 48 0.87 12.85 2.23
C ALA A 48 1.99 12.71 3.28
N ALA A 49 2.89 11.75 3.09
CA ALA A 49 4.01 11.46 3.99
C ALA A 49 4.95 12.65 4.13
N LEU A 50 5.30 13.28 3.01
CA LEU A 50 6.20 14.44 3.00
C LEU A 50 5.53 15.73 3.51
N ALA A 51 4.20 15.75 3.66
CA ALA A 51 3.45 16.93 4.06
C ALA A 51 3.00 16.92 5.54
N THR A 52 3.19 15.81 6.26
CA THR A 52 2.67 15.55 7.61
C THR A 52 3.72 14.93 8.53
N GLU A 53 3.53 15.06 9.85
CA GLU A 53 4.55 14.68 10.84
C GLU A 53 4.12 13.56 11.80
N THR A 54 2.82 13.46 12.10
CA THR A 54 2.27 12.66 13.20
C THR A 54 1.07 11.79 12.81
N ILE A 55 0.22 12.21 11.88
CA ILE A 55 -0.96 11.44 11.44
C ILE A 55 -0.55 10.11 10.79
N GLU A 56 -1.30 9.03 11.02
CA GLU A 56 -1.07 7.77 10.31
C GLU A 56 -1.51 7.89 8.84
N ILE A 57 -0.77 7.24 7.94
CA ILE A 57 -1.02 7.30 6.49
C ILE A 57 -1.41 5.92 5.98
N GLY A 58 -2.64 5.80 5.53
CA GLY A 58 -3.20 4.58 4.97
C GLY A 58 -3.25 4.57 3.44
N THR A 59 -3.12 3.38 2.87
CA THR A 59 -3.45 3.11 1.46
C THR A 59 -4.41 1.94 1.35
N LEU A 60 -5.21 1.89 0.28
CA LEU A 60 -5.84 0.65 -0.19
C LEU A 60 -5.34 0.33 -1.60
N ALA A 61 -4.24 -0.40 -1.66
CA ALA A 61 -3.61 -0.84 -2.92
C ALA A 61 -4.29 -2.09 -3.49
N ILE A 62 -4.41 -2.14 -4.80
CA ILE A 62 -4.92 -3.32 -5.50
C ILE A 62 -3.76 -4.29 -5.72
N ALA A 63 -3.70 -5.33 -4.88
CA ALA A 63 -2.59 -6.30 -4.89
C ALA A 63 -2.43 -6.97 -6.26
N PHE A 64 -3.54 -7.36 -6.90
CA PHE A 64 -3.47 -8.14 -8.14
C PHE A 64 -3.22 -7.31 -9.40
N ALA A 65 -3.10 -5.99 -9.26
CA ALA A 65 -2.75 -5.08 -10.35
C ALA A 65 -1.24 -5.00 -10.59
N ARG A 66 -0.40 -5.56 -9.71
CA ARG A 66 1.07 -5.38 -9.75
C ARG A 66 1.83 -6.57 -9.16
N ALA A 67 3.13 -6.61 -9.43
CA ALA A 67 4.04 -7.58 -8.82
C ALA A 67 4.25 -7.27 -7.32
N PRO A 68 4.39 -8.30 -6.45
CA PRO A 68 4.65 -8.10 -5.01
C PRO A 68 5.87 -7.22 -4.74
N MET A 69 6.99 -7.44 -5.45
CA MET A 69 8.23 -6.65 -5.29
C MET A 69 8.03 -5.15 -5.47
N VAL A 70 7.25 -4.73 -6.47
CA VAL A 70 6.97 -3.31 -6.73
C VAL A 70 6.24 -2.68 -5.55
N LEU A 71 5.25 -3.38 -4.98
CA LEU A 71 4.52 -2.88 -3.83
C LEU A 71 5.35 -2.91 -2.55
N ALA A 72 6.15 -3.97 -2.36
CA ALA A 72 7.02 -4.14 -1.21
C ALA A 72 8.06 -3.01 -1.10
N MET A 73 8.73 -2.66 -2.20
CA MET A 73 9.69 -1.53 -2.24
C MET A 73 9.02 -0.21 -1.85
N GLY A 74 7.89 0.13 -2.49
CA GLY A 74 7.21 1.39 -2.19
C GLY A 74 6.70 1.45 -0.74
N ALA A 75 6.22 0.34 -0.19
CA ALA A 75 5.77 0.29 1.20
C ALA A 75 6.94 0.40 2.20
N TRP A 76 8.08 -0.21 1.87
CA TRP A 76 9.31 -0.10 2.66
C TRP A 76 9.79 1.36 2.74
N ASP A 77 9.87 2.03 1.59
CA ASP A 77 10.29 3.43 1.52
C ASP A 77 9.32 4.37 2.25
N LEU A 78 8.01 4.13 2.14
CA LEU A 78 7.01 4.91 2.87
C LEU A 78 7.07 4.68 4.37
N GLN A 79 7.33 3.44 4.82
CA GLN A 79 7.53 3.18 6.24
C GLN A 79 8.72 3.96 6.80
N GLN A 80 9.84 3.96 6.08
CA GLN A 80 11.02 4.74 6.45
C GLN A 80 10.75 6.26 6.41
N ALA A 81 10.13 6.75 5.33
CA ALA A 81 9.86 8.19 5.15
C ALA A 81 8.88 8.74 6.20
N THR A 82 7.96 7.92 6.68
CA THR A 82 6.96 8.33 7.68
C THR A 82 7.42 8.11 9.12
N GLY A 83 8.57 7.49 9.35
CA GLY A 83 9.01 7.11 10.70
C GLY A 83 8.09 6.08 11.36
N GLY A 84 7.50 5.19 10.56
CA GLY A 84 6.65 4.11 11.05
C GLY A 84 5.14 4.37 11.05
N ARG A 85 4.68 5.46 10.44
CA ARG A 85 3.26 5.85 10.42
C ARG A 85 2.48 5.32 9.20
N PHE A 86 3.13 4.56 8.32
CA PHE A 86 2.51 4.06 7.10
C PHE A 86 1.82 2.71 7.31
N SER A 87 0.59 2.59 6.81
CA SER A 87 -0.20 1.35 6.82
C SER A 87 -0.60 0.94 5.39
N LEU A 88 -0.13 -0.22 4.97
CA LEU A 88 -0.49 -0.83 3.69
C LEU A 88 -1.77 -1.67 3.84
N SER A 89 -2.88 -1.25 3.25
CA SER A 89 -4.07 -2.11 3.09
C SER A 89 -4.14 -2.66 1.68
N LEU A 90 -4.60 -3.91 1.57
CA LEU A 90 -4.65 -4.63 0.30
C LEU A 90 -6.09 -5.01 -0.09
N GLY A 91 -6.42 -4.77 -1.35
CA GLY A 91 -7.63 -5.27 -1.99
C GLY A 91 -7.29 -6.17 -3.18
N SER A 92 -8.06 -7.24 -3.39
CA SER A 92 -7.92 -8.06 -4.60
C SER A 92 -8.46 -7.37 -5.86
N GLN A 93 -9.37 -6.40 -5.67
CA GLN A 93 -10.28 -5.89 -6.68
C GLN A 93 -11.17 -7.01 -7.30
N VAL A 94 -12.11 -6.68 -8.18
CA VAL A 94 -12.94 -7.65 -8.90
C VAL A 94 -12.34 -8.06 -10.25
N LYS A 95 -12.61 -9.31 -10.67
CA LYS A 95 -12.09 -9.94 -11.91
C LYS A 95 -12.10 -9.02 -13.13
N GLY A 96 -13.23 -8.35 -13.37
CA GLY A 96 -13.40 -7.51 -14.54
C GLY A 96 -12.43 -6.34 -14.61
N HIS A 97 -12.06 -5.74 -13.47
CA HIS A 97 -11.08 -4.66 -13.41
C HIS A 97 -9.66 -5.21 -13.55
N ILE A 98 -9.32 -6.29 -12.84
CA ILE A 98 -7.99 -6.90 -12.95
C ILE A 98 -7.66 -7.27 -14.40
N GLN A 99 -8.59 -7.92 -15.10
CA GLN A 99 -8.33 -8.36 -16.47
C GLN A 99 -8.43 -7.24 -17.51
N ARG A 100 -9.41 -6.33 -17.41
CA ARG A 100 -9.68 -5.34 -18.48
C ARG A 100 -9.06 -3.97 -18.23
N ARG A 101 -8.96 -3.54 -16.97
CA ARG A 101 -8.37 -2.25 -16.60
C ARG A 101 -6.87 -2.37 -16.38
N PHE A 102 -6.45 -3.41 -15.66
CA PHE A 102 -5.04 -3.61 -15.30
C PHE A 102 -4.32 -4.58 -16.23
N GLY A 103 -5.03 -5.32 -17.09
CA GLY A 103 -4.41 -6.27 -18.03
C GLY A 103 -3.77 -7.49 -17.35
N MET A 104 -4.14 -7.78 -16.10
CA MET A 104 -3.50 -8.79 -15.27
C MET A 104 -4.31 -10.11 -15.22
N PRO A 105 -3.66 -11.26 -14.98
CA PRO A 105 -4.35 -12.53 -14.82
C PRO A 105 -5.22 -12.52 -13.57
N TRP A 106 -6.30 -13.30 -13.58
CA TRP A 106 -7.20 -13.50 -12.44
C TRP A 106 -7.19 -14.95 -11.98
N SER A 107 -7.22 -15.15 -10.66
CA SER A 107 -7.40 -16.46 -10.00
C SER A 107 -8.22 -16.25 -8.72
N ALA A 108 -8.47 -17.33 -7.96
CA ALA A 108 -9.24 -17.25 -6.72
C ALA A 108 -8.60 -16.26 -5.72
N PRO A 109 -9.33 -15.25 -5.21
CA PRO A 109 -8.73 -14.12 -4.52
C PRO A 109 -8.15 -14.47 -3.15
N ALA A 110 -8.83 -15.29 -2.35
CA ALA A 110 -8.34 -15.65 -1.02
C ALA A 110 -6.98 -16.39 -1.04
N PRO A 111 -6.79 -17.49 -1.80
CA PRO A 111 -5.50 -18.18 -1.84
C PRO A 111 -4.39 -17.31 -2.44
N ARG A 112 -4.68 -16.56 -3.52
CA ARG A 112 -3.71 -15.65 -4.13
C ARG A 112 -3.31 -14.50 -3.20
N MET A 113 -4.25 -13.93 -2.44
CA MET A 113 -3.95 -12.87 -1.47
C MET A 113 -3.08 -13.39 -0.33
N ARG A 114 -3.35 -14.60 0.18
CA ARG A 114 -2.50 -15.25 1.18
C ARG A 114 -1.07 -15.42 0.68
N ASP A 115 -0.91 -15.90 -0.56
CA ASP A 115 0.39 -16.06 -1.18
C ASP A 115 1.10 -14.71 -1.43
N TYR A 116 0.34 -13.70 -1.87
CA TYR A 116 0.82 -12.33 -2.06
C TYR A 116 1.39 -11.76 -0.76
N ILE A 117 0.64 -11.83 0.34
CA ILE A 117 1.05 -11.32 1.66
C ILE A 117 2.31 -12.05 2.15
N ARG A 118 2.37 -13.37 2.01
CA ARG A 118 3.57 -14.15 2.37
C ARG A 118 4.79 -13.74 1.54
N THR A 119 4.59 -13.45 0.26
CA THR A 119 5.67 -12.94 -0.60
C THR A 119 6.14 -11.56 -0.15
N LEU A 120 5.23 -10.66 0.25
CA LEU A 120 5.62 -9.35 0.80
C LEU A 120 6.47 -9.50 2.06
N HIS A 121 6.06 -10.37 2.99
CA HIS A 121 6.84 -10.66 4.19
C HIS A 121 8.22 -11.21 3.86
N ALA A 122 8.32 -12.22 2.99
CA ALA A 122 9.61 -12.76 2.58
C ALA A 122 10.54 -11.70 1.97
N ILE A 123 9.99 -10.77 1.18
CA ILE A 123 10.76 -9.64 0.63
C ILE A 123 11.27 -8.72 1.73
N TRP A 124 10.41 -8.32 2.67
CA TRP A 124 10.80 -7.44 3.77
C TRP A 124 11.76 -8.11 4.75
N ASP A 125 11.60 -9.41 5.01
CA ASP A 125 12.54 -10.19 5.84
C ASP A 125 13.94 -10.17 5.19
N SER A 126 14.04 -10.34 3.87
CA SER A 126 15.30 -10.18 3.13
C SER A 126 15.85 -8.74 3.17
N PHE A 127 15.00 -7.72 3.11
CA PHE A 127 15.43 -6.32 3.22
C PHE A 127 16.00 -6.00 4.60
N GLU A 128 15.38 -6.53 5.66
CA GLU A 128 15.79 -6.31 7.05
C GLU A 128 17.07 -7.08 7.41
N THR A 129 17.15 -8.35 7.02
CA THR A 129 18.21 -9.26 7.45
C THR A 129 19.38 -9.37 6.47
N GLY A 130 19.15 -9.07 5.18
CA GLY A 130 20.10 -9.35 4.10
C GLY A 130 20.20 -10.83 3.72
N GLU A 131 19.36 -11.71 4.28
CA GLU A 131 19.33 -13.13 3.92
C GLU A 131 18.85 -13.35 2.49
N LYS A 132 19.37 -14.41 1.86
CA LYS A 132 19.04 -14.74 0.47
C LYS A 132 17.56 -15.14 0.36
N PRO A 133 16.85 -14.64 -0.66
CA PRO A 133 15.46 -15.02 -0.89
C PRO A 133 15.28 -16.52 -1.15
N ASP A 134 14.31 -17.15 -0.48
CA ASP A 134 14.00 -18.58 -0.62
C ASP A 134 12.48 -18.89 -0.71
N TYR A 135 11.65 -17.88 -0.98
CA TYR A 135 10.20 -18.06 -1.00
C TYR A 135 9.68 -18.63 -2.33
N VAL A 136 9.00 -19.78 -2.25
CA VAL A 136 8.32 -20.41 -3.38
C VAL A 136 6.86 -20.70 -3.01
N GLY A 137 5.98 -19.84 -3.51
CA GLY A 137 4.53 -19.93 -3.35
C GLY A 137 3.81 -20.59 -4.54
N GLU A 138 2.49 -20.68 -4.44
CA GLU A 138 1.64 -21.27 -5.48
C GLU A 138 1.50 -20.36 -6.71
N THR A 139 1.44 -19.05 -6.48
CA THR A 139 1.30 -18.00 -7.51
C THR A 139 2.58 -17.17 -7.66
N TYR A 140 3.29 -16.91 -6.57
CA TYR A 140 4.43 -16.00 -6.52
C TYR A 140 5.70 -16.72 -6.04
N GLN A 141 6.85 -16.27 -6.54
CA GLN A 141 8.16 -16.76 -6.12
C GLN A 141 9.08 -15.55 -5.92
N TYR A 142 9.91 -15.61 -4.89
CA TYR A 142 10.94 -14.63 -4.59
C TYR A 142 12.21 -15.38 -4.18
N THR A 143 13.12 -15.53 -5.14
CA THR A 143 14.35 -16.32 -5.02
C THR A 143 15.59 -15.54 -5.48
N LEU A 144 15.43 -14.23 -5.75
CA LEU A 144 16.48 -13.26 -6.10
C LEU A 144 16.08 -11.85 -5.66
#